data_AF-A0A2G9Q6N3-F1
#
_entry.id   AF-A0A2G9Q6N3-F1
#
_cell.length_a   1.000
_cell.length_b   1.000
_cell.length_c   1.000
_cell.angle_alpha   90.00
_cell.angle_beta   90.00
_cell.angle_gamma   90.00
#
_symmetry.space_group_name_H-M   'P 1'
#
loop_
_entity.id
_entity.type
_entity.pdbx_description
1 polymer ?
#
loop_
_entity_poly.entity_id
_entity_poly.type
_entity_poly.pdbx_seq_one_letter_code
_entity_poly.pdbx_strand_id
1 'polypeptide(L)' 'MWRKEEGEVYEVGEIVTTTGDVHVVEDQSPHFTSASAQILIQDIMVCSRDLDIIKQKTNDVEQKMKNIIDLLGRI' A
#
# COMPACT_ATOMS: atom_id res chain seq x y z
N MET A 1 -34.35 9.54 3.43
CA MET A 1 -33.71 10.70 2.80
C MET A 1 -32.69 11.24 3.78
N TRP A 2 -31.41 10.86 3.65
CA TRP A 2 -30.34 11.42 4.46
C TRP A 2 -29.78 12.62 3.70
N ARG A 3 -29.90 13.81 4.31
CA ARG A 3 -29.36 15.06 3.78
C ARG A 3 -27.85 15.05 4.03
N LYS A 4 -27.02 15.12 2.98
CA LYS A 4 -25.60 15.44 3.13
C LYS A 4 -25.47 16.95 3.20
N GLU A 5 -24.90 17.47 4.29
CA GLU A 5 -24.25 18.78 4.30
C GLU A 5 -22.83 18.60 3.77
N GLU A 6 -22.45 19.43 2.81
CA GLU A 6 -21.08 19.57 2.32
C GLU A 6 -20.29 20.45 3.30
N GLY A 7 -19.03 20.11 3.57
CA GLY A 7 -18.17 20.96 4.36
C GLY A 7 -16.77 20.39 4.56
N GLU A 8 -15.79 21.12 4.01
CA GLU A 8 -14.37 21.18 4.38
C GLU A 8 -13.40 20.19 3.68
N VAL A 9 -12.62 20.80 2.78
CA VAL A 9 -11.47 20.27 2.05
C VAL A 9 -10.31 20.05 3.01
N TYR A 10 -9.80 18.83 3.11
CA TYR A 10 -8.47 18.61 3.70
C TYR A 10 -7.43 18.59 2.57
N GLU A 11 -6.63 19.64 2.58
CA GLU A 11 -5.39 19.90 1.86
C GLU A 11 -4.61 18.61 1.58
N VAL A 12 -4.36 18.34 0.29
CA VAL A 12 -3.46 17.25 -0.15
C VAL A 12 -2.04 17.66 0.23
N GLY A 13 -1.65 17.32 1.46
CA GLY A 13 -0.26 17.36 1.91
C GLY A 13 0.56 16.43 1.03
N GLU A 14 1.45 17.01 0.25
CA GLU A 14 2.45 16.40 -0.60
C GLU A 14 3.13 15.20 0.10
N ILE A 15 2.76 13.97 -0.28
CA ILE A 15 3.42 12.77 0.24
C ILE A 15 4.73 12.58 -0.50
N VAL A 16 5.79 13.20 0.02
CA VAL A 16 7.18 12.88 -0.34
C VAL A 16 7.48 11.47 0.18
N THR A 17 7.67 10.52 -0.74
CA THR A 17 8.04 9.12 -0.42
C THR A 17 9.54 9.00 -0.24
N THR A 18 10.01 9.20 0.99
CA THR A 18 11.41 8.89 1.36
C THR A 18 11.61 7.38 1.38
N THR A 19 12.34 6.88 0.38
CA THR A 19 12.85 5.51 0.29
C THR A 19 13.91 5.31 1.37
N GLY A 20 13.49 5.01 2.59
CA GLY A 20 14.33 4.54 3.67
C GLY A 20 13.80 3.18 4.10
N ASP A 21 14.63 2.15 3.98
CA ASP A 21 14.37 0.75 4.31
C ASP A 21 13.59 0.59 5.63
N VAL A 22 12.26 0.46 5.53
CA VAL A 22 11.40 0.15 6.68
C VAL A 22 11.50 -1.34 6.88
N HIS A 23 12.58 -1.76 7.56
CA HIS A 23 12.56 -3.02 8.29
C HIS A 23 11.37 -2.92 9.26
N VAL A 24 10.29 -3.63 8.94
CA VAL A 24 9.13 -3.82 9.81
C VAL A 24 9.64 -4.58 11.02
N VAL A 25 10.16 -3.83 11.99
CA VAL A 25 10.31 -4.32 13.35
C VAL A 25 8.91 -4.68 13.80
N GLU A 26 8.76 -5.96 14.13
CA GLU A 26 7.64 -6.55 14.86
C GLU A 26 7.60 -5.90 16.25
N ASP A 27 7.28 -4.61 16.31
CA ASP A 27 7.19 -3.87 17.56
C ASP A 27 5.80 -4.09 18.13
N GLN A 28 5.73 -5.11 18.99
CA GLN A 28 4.96 -5.14 20.22
C GLN A 28 3.56 -4.53 20.08
N SER A 29 2.57 -5.39 19.83
CA SER A 29 1.16 -5.02 19.94
C SER A 29 0.91 -4.32 21.30
N PRO A 30 0.60 -3.02 21.34
CA PRO A 30 0.07 -2.42 22.55
C PRO A 30 -1.32 -3.03 22.70
N HIS A 31 -1.63 -3.57 23.88
CA HIS A 31 -2.95 -4.10 24.21
C HIS A 31 -4.03 -3.01 24.03
N PHE A 32 -4.53 -2.84 22.81
CA PHE A 32 -5.72 -2.05 22.55
C PHE A 32 -6.94 -2.94 22.82
N THR A 33 -7.46 -2.82 24.04
CA THR A 33 -8.58 -3.61 24.56
C THR A 33 -9.94 -3.17 24.00
N SER A 34 -10.01 -2.74 22.74
CA SER A 34 -11.28 -2.55 22.03
C SER A 34 -11.31 -3.48 20.83
N ALA A 35 -12.41 -4.23 20.67
CA ALA A 35 -12.60 -5.15 19.55
C ALA A 35 -12.34 -4.47 18.20
N SER A 36 -12.72 -3.19 18.08
CA SER A 36 -12.47 -2.36 16.89
C SER A 36 -10.98 -2.21 16.57
N ALA A 37 -10.12 -2.03 17.58
CA ALA A 37 -8.68 -1.91 17.34
C ALA A 37 -8.05 -3.24 16.89
N GLN A 38 -8.51 -4.37 17.43
CA GLN A 38 -8.05 -5.70 16.99
C GLN A 38 -8.48 -6.02 15.55
N ILE A 39 -9.70 -5.62 15.16
CA ILE A 39 -10.18 -5.75 13.77
C ILE A 39 -9.31 -4.89 12.85
N LEU A 40 -9.07 -3.62 13.20
CA LEU A 40 -8.22 -2.74 12.39
C LEU A 40 -6.80 -3.28 12.23
N ILE A 41 -6.20 -3.86 13.28
CA ILE A 41 -4.88 -4.49 13.19
C ILE A 41 -4.90 -5.68 12.22
N GLN A 42 -5.94 -6.53 12.26
CA GLN A 42 -6.10 -7.62 11.30
C GLN A 42 -6.27 -7.12 9.87
N ASP A 43 -7.11 -6.11 9.65
CA ASP A 43 -7.32 -5.51 8.33
C ASP A 43 -6.01 -4.95 7.77
N ILE A 44 -5.23 -4.22 8.59
CA ILE A 44 -3.90 -3.71 8.21
C ILE A 44 -2.96 -4.86 7.83
N MET A 45 -2.92 -5.95 8.61
CA MET A 45 -2.08 -7.11 8.28
C MET A 45 -2.48 -7.78 6.96
N VAL A 46 -3.78 -7.87 6.67
CA VAL A 46 -4.27 -8.43 5.39
C VAL A 46 -3.89 -7.50 4.24
N CYS A 47 -4.13 -6.20 4.38
CA CYS A 47 -3.75 -5.21 3.38
C CYS A 47 -2.24 -5.25 3.06
N SER A 48 -1.38 -5.42 4.08
CA SER A 48 0.07 -5.56 3.85
C SER A 48 0.41 -6.75 2.95
N ARG A 49 -0.27 -7.89 3.10
CA ARG A 49 -0.07 -9.07 2.23
C ARG A 49 -0.55 -8.80 0.80
N ASP A 50 -1.68 -8.13 0.66
CA ASP A 50 -2.20 -7.75 -0.65
C ASP A 50 -1.25 -6.78 -1.37
N LEU A 51 -0.64 -5.85 -0.64
CA LEU A 51 0.37 -4.94 -1.17
C LEU A 51 1.62 -5.69 -1.67
N ASP A 52 2.09 -6.70 -0.94
CA ASP A 52 3.21 -7.55 -1.39
C ASP A 52 2.88 -8.29 -2.69
N ILE A 53 1.67 -8.83 -2.82
CA ILE A 53 1.21 -9.50 -4.05
C ILE A 53 1.17 -8.51 -5.23
N ILE A 54 0.64 -7.31 -5.01
CA ILE A 54 0.59 -6.26 -6.04
C ILE A 54 2.01 -5.90 -6.47
N LYS A 55 2.93 -5.70 -5.52
CA LYS A 55 4.34 -5.41 -5.80
C LYS A 55 4.99 -6.51 -6.66
N GLN A 56 4.76 -7.78 -6.35
CA GLN A 56 5.28 -8.89 -7.14
C GLN A 56 4.71 -8.91 -8.56
N LYS A 57 3.40 -8.69 -8.72
CA LYS A 57 2.76 -8.63 -10.05
C LYS A 57 3.28 -7.47 -10.88
N THR A 58 3.49 -6.30 -10.27
CA THR A 58 4.07 -5.14 -10.95
C THR A 58 5.49 -5.43 -11.43
N ASN A 59 6.32 -6.08 -10.61
CA ASN A 59 7.66 -6.47 -11.02
C ASN A 59 7.64 -7.49 -12.18
N ASP A 60 6.72 -8.47 -12.18
CA ASP A 60 6.57 -9.39 -13.31
C ASP A 60 6.20 -8.66 -14.62
N VAL A 61 5.27 -7.71 -14.54
CA VAL A 61 4.89 -6.86 -15.70
C VAL A 61 6.08 -6.03 -16.19
N GLU A 62 6.85 -5.43 -15.27
CA GLU A 62 8.03 -4.64 -15.61
C GLU A 62 9.09 -5.48 -16.34
N GLN A 63 9.36 -6.71 -15.87
CA GLN A 63 10.30 -7.61 -16.54
C GLN A 63 9.82 -8.02 -17.93
N LYS A 64 8.52 -8.29 -18.08
CA LYS A 64 7.93 -8.58 -19.41
C LYS A 64 8.09 -7.41 -20.37
N MET A 65 7.87 -6.18 -19.90
CA MET A 65 8.09 -4.99 -20.73
C MET A 65 9.55 -4.82 -21.14
N LYS A 66 10.49 -5.03 -20.21
CA LYS A 66 11.94 -5.02 -20.51
C LYS A 66 12.30 -6.03 -21.60
N ASN A 67 11.77 -7.25 -21.52
CA ASN A 67 12.00 -8.29 -22.53
C ASN A 67 11.44 -7.90 -23.90
N ILE A 68 10.26 -7.27 -23.96
CA ILE A 68 9.68 -6.78 -25.22
C ILE A 68 10.57 -5.70 -25.83
N ILE A 69 11.04 -4.75 -25.03
CA ILE A 69 11.93 -3.66 -25.49
C ILE A 69 13.26 -4.24 -26.00
N ASP A 70 13.87 -5.18 -25.29
CA ASP A 70 15.10 -5.86 -25.74
C ASP A 70 14.90 -6.59 -27.08
N LEU A 71 13.77 -7.27 -27.26
CA LEU A 71 13.45 -7.98 -28.49
C LEU A 71 13.26 -7.01 -29.68
N LEU A 72 12.59 -5.88 -29.46
CA LEU A 72 12.42 -4.84 -30.47
C LEU A 72 13.74 -4.15 -30.84
N GLY A 73 14.65 -3.96 -29.88
CA GLY A 73 15.97 -3.36 -30.14
C GLY A 73 16.94 -4.26 -30.91
N ARG A 74 16.64 -5.56 -31.06
CA ARG A 74 17.45 -6.51 -31.84
C ARG A 74 17.04 -6.58 -33.31
N ILE A 75 15.91 -5.96 -33.69
CA ILE A 75 15.46 -5.82 -35.09
C ILE A 75 16.11 -4.59 -35.69
#